data_AF-A0A0K2W331-F1
#
_entry.id   AF-A0A0K2W331-F1
#
_cell.length_a   1.000
_cell.length_b   1.000
_cell.length_c   1.000
_cell.angle_alpha   90.00
_cell.angle_beta   90.00
_cell.angle_gamma   90.00
#
_symmetry.space_group_name_H-M   'P 1'
#
loop_
_entity.id
_entity.type
_entity.pdbx_description
1 polymer ?
#
loop_
_entity_poly.entity_id
_entity_poly.type
_entity_poly.pdbx_seq_one_letter_code
_entity_poly.pdbx_strand_id
1 'polypeptide(L)'
;MSKRHPLSRTGLPTLRLPTIIGRGPGAIRMEPEDDLQSRIEAALVRGRLSQWQRQFLNDMHDRFAKYGARTRLSDKQWAKLYEIIGRPAAPSAHYEPSRSLPHRPAPPQQWRPRRPRNLLEREARYFARRFTRTFGMALALIVVGLVFSLIDKGGQVTWPNMPSLARSGTGDRVPLARSQFTITDGDTIRLDGSAKGTRLVGFNAPESIEPRCAVEGNLGRRAKARLTELVASAKLELQMVPCSCPPGTEGTDRCNYGRSCGHLFANGQEVGDVLISEGLAVPFICGSTSCPATPRPWCAP
;
A
#
# COMPACT_ATOMS: atom_id res chain seq x y z
N MET A 1 -1.12 32.11 82.75
CA MET A 1 -1.43 30.68 82.50
C MET A 1 -0.72 30.22 81.23
N SER A 2 0.08 29.16 81.34
CA SER A 2 0.49 28.13 80.34
C SER A 2 0.15 28.39 78.86
N LYS A 3 1.05 28.28 77.86
CA LYS A 3 1.89 27.11 77.53
C LYS A 3 3.08 27.50 76.63
N ARG A 4 4.19 26.77 76.79
CA ARG A 4 5.34 26.67 75.86
C ARG A 4 5.02 25.68 74.73
N HIS A 5 5.56 25.89 73.52
CA HIS A 5 6.41 24.96 72.73
C HIS A 5 6.65 25.47 71.28
N PRO A 6 7.65 24.96 70.51
CA PRO A 6 8.83 25.74 70.13
C PRO A 6 9.04 25.94 68.61
N LEU A 7 10.08 26.72 68.31
CA LEU A 7 10.73 26.94 67.01
C LEU A 7 11.40 25.66 66.46
N SER A 8 11.29 25.45 65.14
CA SER A 8 12.24 24.69 64.31
C SER A 8 12.09 25.14 62.85
N ARG A 9 13.11 25.76 62.24
CA ARG A 9 14.36 25.23 61.66
C ARG A 9 14.21 25.05 60.12
N THR A 10 14.71 26.06 59.42
CA THR A 10 15.52 26.02 58.17
C THR A 10 15.47 24.78 57.27
N GLY A 11 15.25 25.00 55.96
CA GLY A 11 15.62 24.05 54.90
C GLY A 11 15.44 24.65 53.50
N LEU A 12 16.56 24.89 52.80
CA LEU A 12 16.66 25.36 51.41
C LEU A 12 15.97 24.43 50.39
N PRO A 13 15.54 24.93 49.21
CA PRO A 13 15.06 24.09 48.12
C PRO A 13 16.23 23.38 47.41
N THR A 14 16.22 22.04 47.45
CA THR A 14 17.17 21.16 46.76
C THR A 14 16.79 21.02 45.30
N LEU A 15 17.69 21.44 44.40
CA LEU A 15 17.65 21.18 42.95
C LEU A 15 17.61 19.67 42.68
N ARG A 16 16.56 19.20 41.99
CA ARG A 16 16.46 17.83 41.48
C ARG A 16 17.32 17.69 40.22
N LEU A 17 18.46 17.02 40.36
CA LEU A 17 19.15 16.37 39.25
C LEU A 17 18.39 15.10 38.83
N PRO A 18 18.34 14.76 37.53
CA PRO A 18 17.59 13.60 37.06
C PRO A 18 18.31 12.28 37.42
N THR A 19 17.54 11.37 37.99
CA THR A 19 17.92 9.98 38.27
C THR A 19 18.26 9.26 36.97
N ILE A 20 19.52 8.85 36.84
CA ILE A 20 19.98 7.85 35.88
C ILE A 20 19.31 6.52 36.26
N ILE A 21 18.40 6.03 35.43
CA ILE A 21 17.82 4.68 35.56
C ILE A 21 18.49 3.76 34.55
N GLY A 22 18.87 2.59 35.06
CA GLY A 22 19.76 1.61 34.47
C GLY A 22 19.37 1.09 33.08
N ARG A 23 20.44 0.92 32.31
CA ARG A 23 20.57 0.38 30.95
C ARG A 23 20.45 -1.14 30.98
N GLY A 24 19.41 -1.70 30.35
CA GLY A 24 19.34 -3.13 29.99
C GLY A 24 20.11 -3.41 28.68
N PRO A 25 20.65 -4.62 28.45
CA PRO A 25 21.39 -4.93 27.24
C PRO A 25 20.42 -5.28 26.11
N GLY A 26 20.52 -4.57 24.99
CA GLY A 26 19.73 -4.88 23.79
C GLY A 26 19.04 -3.69 23.11
N ALA A 27 19.30 -2.45 23.54
CA ALA A 27 18.89 -1.28 22.75
C ALA A 27 19.87 -1.09 21.58
N ILE A 28 19.47 -1.46 20.37
CA ILE A 28 20.08 -0.91 19.16
C ILE A 28 19.90 0.60 19.26
N ARG A 29 21.00 1.31 19.53
CA ARG A 29 21.03 2.76 19.55
C ARG A 29 20.72 3.19 18.12
N MET A 30 19.50 3.70 17.88
CA MET A 30 19.16 4.35 16.61
C MET A 30 20.21 5.42 16.35
N GLU A 31 20.87 5.32 15.19
CA GLU A 31 21.81 6.34 14.74
C GLU A 31 21.10 7.71 14.67
N PRO A 32 21.81 8.81 14.96
CA PRO A 32 21.25 10.14 14.78
C PRO A 32 20.77 10.31 13.33
N GLU A 33 19.56 10.85 13.16
CA GLU A 33 18.84 10.96 11.88
C GLU A 33 19.71 11.59 10.76
N ASP A 34 20.61 12.49 11.16
CA ASP A 34 21.55 13.20 10.29
C ASP A 34 22.56 12.27 9.59
N ASP A 35 22.95 11.15 10.20
CA ASP A 35 23.91 10.20 9.61
C ASP A 35 23.28 9.43 8.44
N LEU A 36 22.04 8.97 8.61
CA LEU A 36 21.35 8.17 7.61
C LEU A 36 21.02 9.00 6.36
N GLN A 37 20.55 10.24 6.55
CA GLN A 37 20.22 11.14 5.44
C GLN A 37 21.48 11.50 4.64
N SER A 38 22.59 11.80 5.32
CA SER A 38 23.89 12.07 4.70
C SER A 38 24.40 10.89 3.88
N ARG A 39 24.16 9.66 4.32
CA ARG A 39 24.56 8.45 3.59
C ARG A 39 23.70 8.17 2.36
N ILE A 40 22.41 8.47 2.43
CA ILE A 40 21.52 8.40 1.25
C ILE A 40 21.99 9.40 0.19
N GLU A 41 22.31 10.64 0.57
CA GLU A 41 22.86 11.65 -0.34
C GLU A 41 24.21 11.22 -0.91
N ALA A 42 25.12 10.71 -0.07
CA ALA A 42 26.41 10.21 -0.53
C ALA A 42 26.27 9.05 -1.53
N ALA A 43 25.31 8.15 -1.32
CA ALA A 43 25.01 7.05 -2.23
C ALA A 43 24.44 7.55 -3.57
N LEU A 44 23.60 8.59 -3.56
CA LEU A 44 23.06 9.22 -4.77
C LEU A 44 24.14 9.88 -5.64
N VAL A 45 25.16 10.49 -5.00
CA VAL A 45 26.26 11.19 -5.68
C VAL A 45 27.35 10.23 -6.16
N ARG A 46 27.72 9.22 -5.37
CA ARG A 46 28.89 8.35 -5.62
C ARG A 46 28.54 7.02 -6.29
N GLY A 47 27.30 6.54 -6.14
CA GLY A 47 26.91 5.20 -6.59
C GLY A 47 26.62 5.13 -8.09
N ARG A 48 27.18 4.13 -8.78
CA ARG A 48 26.62 3.63 -10.05
C ARG A 48 25.28 2.96 -9.76
N LEU A 49 24.23 3.76 -9.63
CA LEU A 49 22.87 3.31 -9.34
C LEU A 49 22.08 3.13 -10.63
N SER A 50 21.30 2.06 -10.72
CA SER A 50 20.26 1.94 -11.74
C SER A 50 19.20 3.04 -11.57
N GLN A 51 18.44 3.32 -12.64
CA GLN A 51 17.37 4.32 -12.62
C GLN A 51 16.35 4.06 -11.50
N TRP A 52 16.02 2.79 -11.26
CA TRP A 52 15.13 2.38 -10.16
C TRP A 52 15.75 2.62 -8.78
N GLN A 53 17.02 2.27 -8.57
CA GLN A 53 17.69 2.49 -7.29
C GLN A 53 17.80 3.98 -6.95
N ARG A 54 18.09 4.82 -7.95
CA ARG A 54 18.12 6.28 -7.77
C ARG A 54 16.74 6.83 -7.38
N GLN A 55 15.68 6.38 -8.05
CA GLN A 55 14.32 6.81 -7.71
C GLN A 55 13.90 6.34 -6.32
N PHE A 56 14.26 5.11 -5.93
CA PHE A 56 14.00 4.58 -4.60
C PHE A 56 14.71 5.38 -3.51
N LEU A 57 15.99 5.69 -3.69
CA LEU A 57 16.74 6.50 -2.72
C LEU A 57 16.19 7.93 -2.61
N ASN A 58 15.74 8.54 -3.71
CA ASN A 58 15.07 9.85 -3.67
C ASN A 58 13.75 9.80 -2.88
N ASP A 59 12.88 8.80 -3.11
CA ASP A 59 11.63 8.65 -2.33
C ASP A 59 11.91 8.41 -0.84
N MET A 60 12.99 7.69 -0.51
CA MET A 60 13.40 7.51 0.88
C MET A 60 13.94 8.82 1.48
N HIS A 61 14.79 9.54 0.75
CA HIS A 61 15.33 10.84 1.17
C HIS A 61 14.20 11.83 1.49
N ASP A 62 13.22 11.97 0.59
CA ASP A 62 12.08 12.88 0.76
C ASP A 62 11.23 12.51 1.98
N ARG A 63 11.06 11.21 2.25
CA ARG A 63 10.31 10.74 3.42
C ARG A 63 11.05 11.03 4.72
N PHE A 64 12.37 10.81 4.76
CA PHE A 64 13.16 11.13 5.95
C PHE A 64 13.24 12.63 6.19
N ALA A 65 13.39 13.44 5.14
CA ALA A 65 13.33 14.90 5.24
C ALA A 65 11.97 15.41 5.76
N LYS A 66 10.87 14.74 5.40
CA LYS A 66 9.51 15.13 5.80
C LYS A 66 9.07 14.62 7.17
N TYR A 67 9.54 13.44 7.59
CA TYR A 67 9.01 12.74 8.76
C TYR A 67 10.06 12.38 9.83
N GLY A 68 11.37 12.49 9.58
CA GLY A 68 12.45 12.26 10.55
C GLY A 68 12.37 10.88 11.23
N ALA A 69 12.61 10.79 12.55
CA ALA A 69 12.45 9.56 13.33
C ALA A 69 11.03 8.97 13.36
N ARG A 70 10.02 9.71 12.88
CA ARG A 70 8.64 9.18 12.77
C ARG A 70 8.39 8.46 11.45
N THR A 71 9.39 8.41 10.57
CA THR A 71 9.31 7.68 9.30
C THR A 71 9.07 6.20 9.56
N ARG A 72 7.88 5.71 9.18
CA ARG A 72 7.54 4.28 9.27
C ARG A 72 7.80 3.61 7.93
N LEU A 73 8.85 2.81 7.88
CA LEU A 73 9.14 1.90 6.77
C LEU A 73 8.91 0.46 7.20
N SER A 74 8.50 -0.39 6.26
CA SER A 74 8.43 -1.83 6.47
C SER A 74 9.81 -2.46 6.58
N ASP A 75 9.92 -3.63 7.22
CA ASP A 75 11.20 -4.33 7.39
C ASP A 75 11.89 -4.64 6.05
N LYS A 76 11.10 -4.90 5.00
CA LYS A 76 11.61 -5.11 3.64
C LYS A 76 12.23 -3.83 3.04
N GLN A 77 11.61 -2.68 3.29
CA GLN A 77 12.14 -1.39 2.84
C GLN A 77 13.44 -1.04 3.58
N TRP A 78 13.49 -1.31 4.88
CA TRP A 78 14.73 -1.17 5.66
C TRP A 78 15.84 -2.07 5.13
N ALA A 79 15.54 -3.34 4.86
CA ALA A 79 16.52 -4.27 4.31
C ALA A 79 17.07 -3.77 2.95
N LYS A 80 16.19 -3.30 2.07
CA LYS A 80 16.58 -2.81 0.74
C LYS A 80 17.36 -1.50 0.80
N LEU A 81 17.02 -0.61 1.73
CA LEU A 81 17.75 0.64 1.96
C LEU A 81 19.19 0.35 2.39
N TYR A 82 19.39 -0.49 3.41
CA TYR A 82 20.72 -0.85 3.91
C TYR A 82 21.52 -1.72 2.93
N GLU A 83 20.87 -2.46 2.03
CA GLU A 83 21.54 -3.15 0.93
C GLU A 83 22.19 -2.16 -0.04
N ILE A 84 21.55 -1.01 -0.31
CA ILE A 84 22.01 -0.02 -1.27
C ILE A 84 23.03 0.95 -0.66
N ILE A 85 22.81 1.42 0.58
CA ILE A 85 23.68 2.43 1.23
C ILE A 85 24.74 1.83 2.15
N GLY A 86 24.74 0.50 2.34
CA GLY A 86 25.59 -0.23 3.28
C GLY A 86 25.10 -0.14 4.72
N ARG A 87 25.37 -1.17 5.54
CA ARG A 87 25.11 -1.14 7.00
C ARG A 87 26.20 -0.32 7.72
N PRO A 88 25.87 0.38 8.83
CA PRO A 88 26.91 1.00 9.64
C PRO A 88 27.88 -0.05 10.18
N ALA A 89 29.17 0.27 10.18
CA ALA A 89 30.18 -0.56 10.82
C ALA A 89 29.91 -0.57 12.33
N ALA A 90 29.74 -1.75 12.92
CA ALA A 90 29.61 -1.88 14.37
C ALA A 90 30.88 -1.31 15.03
N PRO A 91 30.78 -0.46 16.07
CA PRO A 91 31.93 -0.12 16.87
C PRO A 91 32.49 -1.41 17.48
N SER A 92 33.79 -1.65 17.31
CA SER A 92 34.51 -2.76 17.90
C SER A 92 34.27 -2.80 19.40
N ALA A 93 33.42 -3.73 19.84
CA ALA A 93 33.24 -4.01 21.25
C ALA A 93 34.53 -4.69 21.75
N HIS A 94 35.29 -3.97 22.58
CA HIS A 94 36.33 -4.58 23.39
C HIS A 94 35.71 -5.74 24.17
N TYR A 95 36.20 -6.95 23.89
CA TYR A 95 35.80 -8.17 24.58
C TYR A 95 36.48 -8.19 25.95
N GLU A 96 35.77 -7.74 26.97
CA GLU A 96 36.15 -7.94 28.37
C GLU A 96 35.47 -9.23 28.87
N PRO A 97 36.21 -10.23 29.37
CA PRO A 97 35.66 -11.54 29.73
C PRO A 97 34.81 -11.42 31.00
N SER A 98 33.49 -11.55 30.86
CA SER A 98 32.56 -11.53 32.00
C SER A 98 32.53 -12.91 32.66
N ARG A 99 32.82 -12.91 33.97
CA ARG A 99 32.77 -14.06 34.88
C ARG A 99 31.42 -14.79 34.82
N SER A 100 31.50 -16.12 34.83
CA SER A 100 30.39 -17.06 34.88
C SER A 100 29.51 -16.88 36.12
N LEU A 101 28.21 -16.60 35.93
CA LEU A 101 27.16 -16.73 36.94
C LEU A 101 26.54 -18.14 36.87
N PRO A 102 26.18 -18.76 38.01
CA PRO A 102 25.71 -20.14 38.03
C PRO A 102 24.29 -20.30 37.48
N HIS A 103 24.11 -21.38 36.73
CA HIS A 103 22.90 -21.77 36.02
C HIS A 103 21.76 -22.10 37.01
N ARG A 104 20.66 -21.37 36.96
CA ARG A 104 19.38 -21.76 37.60
C ARG A 104 18.47 -22.41 36.55
N PRO A 105 17.90 -23.59 36.80
CA PRO A 105 16.97 -24.21 35.87
C PRO A 105 15.64 -23.44 35.84
N ALA A 106 15.08 -23.28 34.64
CA ALA A 106 13.79 -22.64 34.42
C ALA A 106 12.63 -23.55 34.86
N PRO A 107 11.51 -23.01 35.38
CA PRO A 107 10.33 -23.81 35.72
C PRO A 107 9.56 -24.23 34.46
N PRO A 108 8.77 -25.33 34.51
CA PRO A 108 8.07 -25.84 33.33
C PRO A 108 6.95 -24.90 32.87
N GLN A 109 6.84 -24.71 31.55
CA GLN A 109 5.79 -23.92 30.92
C GLN A 109 4.43 -24.63 31.04
N GLN A 110 3.59 -24.17 31.97
CA GLN A 110 2.17 -24.51 31.98
C GLN A 110 1.45 -23.80 30.82
N TRP A 111 0.96 -24.60 29.87
CA TRP A 111 0.05 -24.15 28.83
C TRP A 111 -1.27 -23.68 29.46
N ARG A 112 -1.52 -22.37 29.42
CA ARG A 112 -2.84 -21.81 29.72
C ARG A 112 -3.63 -21.67 28.42
N PRO A 113 -4.86 -22.21 28.31
CA PRO A 113 -5.70 -21.97 27.13
C PRO A 113 -6.09 -20.49 27.09
N ARG A 114 -5.84 -19.85 25.94
CA ARG A 114 -6.29 -18.48 25.66
C ARG A 114 -7.82 -18.47 25.60
N ARG A 115 -8.46 -17.73 26.51
CA ARG A 115 -9.89 -17.41 26.42
C ARG A 115 -10.20 -16.69 25.09
N PRO A 116 -11.31 -17.00 24.40
CA PRO A 116 -11.69 -16.25 23.21
C PRO A 116 -12.15 -14.85 23.65
N ARG A 117 -11.48 -13.81 23.14
CA ARG A 117 -11.91 -12.43 23.29
C ARG A 117 -12.73 -12.07 22.07
N ASN A 118 -14.01 -11.78 22.27
CA ASN A 118 -15.01 -11.50 21.24
C ASN A 118 -14.52 -10.44 20.24
N LEU A 119 -14.35 -10.87 18.99
CA LEU A 119 -13.81 -10.10 17.86
C LEU A 119 -14.79 -9.00 17.35
N LEU A 120 -16.08 -9.10 17.73
CA LEU A 120 -17.17 -8.25 17.23
C LEU A 120 -17.23 -6.84 17.85
N GLU A 121 -16.69 -6.63 19.06
CA GLU A 121 -16.82 -5.33 19.75
C GLU A 121 -15.80 -4.26 19.28
N ARG A 122 -14.72 -4.68 18.62
CA ARG A 122 -13.67 -3.75 18.18
C ARG A 122 -13.99 -3.13 16.82
N GLU A 123 -14.74 -3.81 15.97
CA GLU A 123 -15.14 -3.31 14.65
C GLU A 123 -16.33 -2.34 14.72
N ALA A 124 -17.28 -2.57 15.64
CA ALA A 124 -18.48 -1.72 15.78
C ALA A 124 -18.17 -0.25 16.09
N ARG A 125 -17.16 0.03 16.93
CA ARG A 125 -16.81 1.40 17.36
C ARG A 125 -16.13 2.24 16.26
N TYR A 126 -15.48 1.60 15.29
CA TYR A 126 -14.86 2.27 14.15
C TYR A 126 -15.89 2.57 13.05
N PHE A 127 -16.80 1.64 12.78
CA PHE A 127 -17.90 1.85 11.84
C PHE A 127 -18.92 2.88 12.33
N ALA A 128 -19.25 2.89 13.62
CA ALA A 128 -20.21 3.86 14.19
C ALA A 128 -19.78 5.33 14.03
N ARG A 129 -18.47 5.63 14.13
CA ARG A 129 -17.94 7.00 13.96
C ARG A 129 -17.83 7.46 12.50
N ARG A 130 -17.77 6.52 11.55
CA ARG A 130 -17.69 6.80 10.10
C ARG A 130 -19.08 6.97 9.49
N PHE A 131 -20.07 6.19 9.96
CA PHE A 131 -21.46 6.28 9.50
C PHE A 131 -22.17 7.59 9.91
N THR A 132 -21.94 8.08 11.13
CA THR A 132 -22.62 9.32 11.62
C THR A 132 -22.20 10.57 10.86
N ARG A 133 -20.95 10.65 10.36
CA ARG A 133 -20.45 11.83 9.63
C ARG A 133 -20.94 11.92 8.19
N THR A 134 -21.06 10.80 7.48
CA THR A 134 -21.47 10.79 6.07
C THR A 134 -22.98 10.80 5.90
N PHE A 135 -23.71 10.02 6.70
CA PHE A 135 -25.17 10.00 6.64
C PHE A 135 -25.78 11.24 7.30
N GLY A 136 -25.14 11.80 8.34
CA GLY A 136 -25.57 13.06 8.96
C GLY A 136 -25.52 14.23 7.98
N MET A 137 -24.48 14.33 7.15
CA MET A 137 -24.38 15.38 6.12
C MET A 137 -25.40 15.19 4.99
N ALA A 138 -25.59 13.96 4.51
CA ALA A 138 -26.58 13.68 3.46
C ALA A 138 -28.02 13.99 3.95
N LEU A 139 -28.35 13.59 5.19
CA LEU A 139 -29.66 13.85 5.78
C LEU A 139 -29.87 15.35 6.04
N ALA A 140 -28.84 16.07 6.48
CA ALA A 140 -28.91 17.53 6.62
C ALA A 140 -29.16 18.23 5.26
N LEU A 141 -28.51 17.79 4.18
CA LEU A 141 -28.75 18.36 2.84
C LEU A 141 -30.17 18.08 2.34
N ILE A 142 -30.71 16.89 2.60
CA ILE A 142 -32.10 16.54 2.24
C ILE A 142 -33.10 17.38 3.04
N VAL A 143 -32.88 17.55 4.36
CA VAL A 143 -33.75 18.37 5.22
C VAL A 143 -33.68 19.85 4.82
N VAL A 144 -32.49 20.37 4.51
CA VAL A 144 -32.32 21.75 4.01
C VAL A 144 -33.06 21.93 2.68
N GLY A 145 -32.94 20.98 1.74
CA GLY A 145 -33.68 21.02 0.47
C GLY A 145 -35.20 20.94 0.63
N LEU A 146 -35.69 20.12 1.56
CA LEU A 146 -37.13 20.04 1.90
C LEU A 146 -37.65 21.32 2.54
N VAL A 147 -36.90 21.92 3.47
CA VAL A 147 -37.26 23.20 4.09
C VAL A 147 -37.26 24.33 3.06
N PHE A 148 -36.28 24.34 2.14
CA PHE A 148 -36.22 25.32 1.05
C PHE A 148 -37.43 25.18 0.10
N SER A 149 -37.84 23.93 -0.19
CA SER A 149 -39.02 23.63 -1.02
C SER A 149 -40.36 24.01 -0.38
N LEU A 150 -40.41 24.14 0.95
CA LEU A 150 -41.60 24.59 1.69
C LEU A 150 -41.71 26.12 1.78
N ILE A 151 -40.61 26.85 1.51
CA ILE A 151 -40.55 28.31 1.59
C ILE A 151 -40.82 28.95 0.22
N ASP A 152 -40.43 28.31 -0.89
CA ASP A 152 -40.69 28.81 -2.25
C ASP A 152 -41.88 28.11 -2.92
N LYS A 153 -43.08 28.68 -2.75
CA LYS A 153 -44.21 28.41 -3.66
C LYS A 153 -44.05 29.26 -4.92
N GLY A 154 -43.47 28.67 -5.97
CA GLY A 154 -43.63 29.15 -7.34
C GLY A 154 -42.34 29.52 -8.04
N GLY A 155 -41.67 28.54 -8.63
CA GLY A 155 -40.60 28.76 -9.58
C GLY A 155 -40.32 27.49 -10.35
N GLN A 156 -40.68 27.46 -11.63
CA GLN A 156 -40.30 26.40 -12.55
C GLN A 156 -38.76 26.48 -12.72
N VAL A 157 -38.01 25.77 -11.88
CA VAL A 157 -36.54 25.69 -12.02
C VAL A 157 -36.27 24.85 -13.27
N THR A 158 -36.03 25.53 -14.38
CA THR A 158 -35.47 24.93 -15.58
C THR A 158 -34.02 24.57 -15.29
N TRP A 159 -33.81 23.32 -14.89
CA TRP A 159 -32.47 22.76 -14.75
C TRP A 159 -31.80 22.77 -16.13
N PRO A 160 -30.60 23.36 -16.28
CA PRO A 160 -29.84 23.20 -17.52
C PRO A 160 -29.60 21.70 -17.71
N ASN A 161 -29.75 21.21 -18.95
CA ASN A 161 -29.50 19.83 -19.36
C ASN A 161 -28.26 19.27 -18.65
N MET A 162 -28.46 18.53 -17.56
CA MET A 162 -27.39 17.71 -17.02
C MET A 162 -27.16 16.60 -18.05
N PRO A 163 -25.92 16.38 -18.53
CA PRO A 163 -25.64 15.19 -19.30
C PRO A 163 -26.07 14.03 -18.44
N SER A 164 -26.93 13.19 -19.01
CA SER A 164 -27.43 12.00 -18.36
C SER A 164 -26.21 11.19 -17.93
N LEU A 165 -25.88 11.18 -16.63
CA LEU A 165 -25.20 10.07 -15.98
C LEU A 165 -26.20 8.90 -15.91
N ALA A 166 -26.83 8.60 -17.04
CA ALA A 166 -27.54 7.37 -17.26
C ALA A 166 -26.44 6.32 -17.33
N ARG A 167 -26.31 5.54 -16.26
CA ARG A 167 -25.84 4.16 -16.27
C ARG A 167 -24.54 3.98 -17.08
N SER A 168 -23.38 3.97 -16.40
CA SER A 168 -22.22 3.25 -16.94
C SER A 168 -22.68 1.83 -17.21
N GLY A 169 -23.03 1.54 -18.46
CA GLY A 169 -23.19 0.20 -18.96
C GLY A 169 -21.85 -0.47 -18.78
N THR A 170 -21.76 -1.43 -17.88
CA THR A 170 -20.76 -2.49 -17.99
C THR A 170 -20.92 -3.07 -19.39
N GLY A 171 -20.07 -2.69 -20.33
CA GLY A 171 -20.22 -3.07 -21.73
C GLY A 171 -19.81 -2.01 -22.75
N ASP A 172 -19.84 -0.71 -22.43
CA ASP A 172 -19.44 0.30 -23.41
C ASP A 172 -17.92 0.49 -23.45
N ARG A 173 -17.37 0.56 -24.66
CA ARG A 173 -15.97 0.91 -24.91
C ARG A 173 -15.81 2.41 -24.78
N VAL A 174 -14.99 2.85 -23.83
CA VAL A 174 -14.73 4.27 -23.58
C VAL A 174 -13.35 4.64 -24.10
N PRO A 175 -13.18 5.77 -24.82
CA PRO A 175 -11.87 6.25 -25.22
C PRO A 175 -10.94 6.42 -24.01
N LEU A 176 -9.70 5.94 -24.12
CA LEU A 176 -8.68 6.05 -23.07
C LEU A 176 -7.48 6.83 -23.62
N ALA A 177 -7.01 7.84 -22.91
CA ALA A 177 -5.77 8.51 -23.30
C ALA A 177 -4.56 7.75 -22.74
N ARG A 178 -3.46 7.70 -23.50
CA ARG A 178 -2.23 7.01 -23.07
C ARG A 178 -1.67 7.54 -21.74
N SER A 179 -1.88 8.83 -21.44
CA SER A 179 -1.45 9.46 -20.20
C SER A 179 -2.27 9.06 -18.97
N GLN A 180 -3.45 8.48 -19.15
CA GLN A 180 -4.38 8.15 -18.05
C GLN A 180 -4.05 6.82 -17.35
N PHE A 181 -2.98 6.14 -17.76
CA PHE A 181 -2.60 4.87 -17.17
C PHE A 181 -1.11 4.54 -17.32
N THR A 182 -0.67 3.62 -16.47
CA THR A 182 0.66 3.00 -16.54
C THR A 182 0.53 1.49 -16.76
N ILE A 183 1.55 0.88 -17.35
CA ILE A 183 1.59 -0.57 -17.58
C ILE A 183 2.39 -1.21 -16.44
N THR A 184 1.75 -2.13 -15.71
CA THR A 184 2.40 -2.89 -14.63
C THR A 184 3.07 -4.12 -15.21
N ASP A 185 2.30 -4.98 -15.89
CA ASP A 185 2.72 -6.20 -16.56
C ASP A 185 1.99 -6.34 -17.91
N GLY A 186 2.27 -7.40 -18.67
CA GLY A 186 1.66 -7.62 -19.99
C GLY A 186 0.13 -7.76 -19.99
N ASP A 187 -0.48 -7.97 -18.83
CA ASP A 187 -1.93 -8.14 -18.66
C ASP A 187 -2.55 -7.21 -17.60
N THR A 188 -1.76 -6.28 -17.06
CA THR A 188 -2.20 -5.43 -15.95
C THR A 188 -1.79 -3.99 -16.20
N ILE A 189 -2.79 -3.11 -16.26
CA ILE A 189 -2.61 -1.67 -16.31
C ILE A 189 -3.04 -1.04 -15.00
N ARG A 190 -2.59 0.19 -14.73
CA ARG A 190 -3.04 0.98 -13.59
C ARG A 190 -3.52 2.33 -14.09
N LEU A 191 -4.84 2.50 -14.06
CA LEU A 191 -5.52 3.75 -14.37
C LEU A 191 -5.23 4.79 -13.28
N ASP A 192 -5.23 6.06 -13.67
CA ASP A 192 -5.12 7.18 -12.74
C ASP A 192 -6.24 7.14 -11.70
N GLY A 193 -5.90 7.35 -10.43
CA GLY A 193 -6.84 7.25 -9.31
C GLY A 193 -7.20 5.82 -8.89
N SER A 194 -6.78 4.77 -9.62
CA SER A 194 -6.97 3.38 -9.20
C SER A 194 -5.92 2.95 -8.18
N ALA A 195 -6.37 2.49 -7.01
CA ALA A 195 -5.48 2.05 -5.93
C ALA A 195 -4.81 0.68 -6.20
N LYS A 196 -5.52 -0.24 -6.87
CA LYS A 196 -5.11 -1.64 -7.01
C LYS A 196 -4.76 -2.04 -8.46
N GLY A 197 -5.18 -1.25 -9.45
CA GLY A 197 -4.97 -1.54 -10.87
C GLY A 197 -6.17 -2.20 -11.54
N THR A 198 -5.99 -2.54 -12.82
CA THR A 198 -7.00 -3.12 -13.73
C THR A 198 -6.38 -4.32 -14.45
N ARG A 199 -6.96 -5.50 -14.24
CA ARG A 199 -6.60 -6.74 -14.93
C ARG A 199 -7.29 -6.76 -16.29
N LEU A 200 -6.51 -6.93 -17.35
CA LEU A 200 -7.03 -7.13 -18.70
C LEU A 200 -7.45 -8.58 -18.85
N VAL A 201 -8.75 -8.89 -18.93
CA VAL A 201 -9.24 -10.28 -18.82
C VAL A 201 -9.12 -11.05 -20.15
N GLY A 202 -9.31 -12.38 -20.11
CA GLY A 202 -9.27 -13.26 -21.29
C GLY A 202 -7.90 -13.91 -21.56
N PHE A 203 -6.83 -13.38 -20.97
CA PHE A 203 -5.47 -13.89 -21.15
C PHE A 203 -4.62 -13.77 -19.88
N ASN A 204 -3.50 -14.47 -19.81
CA ASN A 204 -2.47 -14.31 -18.78
C ASN A 204 -1.12 -14.02 -19.42
N ALA A 205 -0.45 -12.98 -18.92
CA ALA A 205 0.91 -12.65 -19.34
C ALA A 205 1.93 -13.15 -18.30
N PRO A 206 3.18 -13.42 -18.71
CA PRO A 206 4.26 -13.74 -17.77
C PRO A 206 4.57 -12.54 -16.87
N GLU A 207 4.86 -12.82 -15.60
CA GLU A 207 5.22 -11.78 -14.63
C GLU A 207 6.55 -11.11 -15.00
N SER A 208 6.60 -9.78 -15.01
CA SER A 208 7.83 -9.04 -15.30
C SER A 208 8.57 -8.56 -14.04
N ILE A 209 7.86 -8.47 -12.91
CA ILE A 209 8.38 -7.93 -11.64
C ILE A 209 8.87 -9.05 -10.71
N GLU A 210 8.04 -10.06 -10.47
CA GLU A 210 8.33 -11.19 -9.58
C GLU A 210 8.15 -12.53 -10.32
N PRO A 211 8.96 -12.82 -11.35
CA PRO A 211 8.89 -14.08 -12.08
C PRO A 211 9.38 -15.25 -11.23
N ARG A 212 8.79 -16.43 -11.43
CA ARG A 212 9.21 -17.69 -10.80
C ARG A 212 10.52 -18.24 -11.36
N CYS A 213 10.81 -17.90 -12.62
CA CYS A 213 12.03 -18.33 -13.31
C CYS A 213 12.50 -17.27 -14.32
N ALA A 214 13.76 -17.37 -14.76
CA ALA A 214 14.35 -16.42 -15.70
C ALA A 214 13.62 -16.38 -17.07
N VAL A 215 13.11 -17.52 -17.54
CA VAL A 215 12.36 -17.61 -18.80
C VAL A 215 11.06 -16.80 -18.71
N GLU A 216 10.28 -16.97 -17.63
CA GLU A 216 9.08 -16.19 -17.36
C GLU A 216 9.41 -14.69 -17.32
N GLY A 217 10.45 -14.29 -16.58
CA GLY A 217 10.83 -12.88 -16.47
C GLY A 217 11.26 -12.24 -17.79
N ASN A 218 11.98 -12.98 -18.63
CA ASN A 218 12.38 -12.50 -19.95
C ASN A 218 11.16 -12.34 -20.87
N LEU A 219 10.25 -13.31 -20.88
CA LEU A 219 9.03 -13.23 -21.68
C LEU A 219 8.08 -12.15 -21.15
N GLY A 220 7.99 -11.97 -19.83
CA GLY A 220 7.17 -10.94 -19.20
C GLY A 220 7.64 -9.53 -19.54
N ARG A 221 8.97 -9.29 -19.55
CA ARG A 221 9.53 -8.02 -20.04
C ARG A 221 9.22 -7.77 -21.51
N ARG A 222 9.27 -8.81 -22.35
CA ARG A 222 8.88 -8.72 -23.78
C ARG A 222 7.39 -8.40 -23.94
N ALA A 223 6.52 -9.09 -23.20
CA ALA A 223 5.09 -8.85 -23.20
C ALA A 223 4.74 -7.41 -22.76
N LYS A 224 5.38 -6.92 -21.71
CA LYS A 224 5.23 -5.54 -21.23
C LYS A 224 5.73 -4.50 -22.24
N ALA A 225 6.88 -4.74 -22.86
CA ALA A 225 7.42 -3.88 -23.91
C ALA A 225 6.46 -3.84 -25.11
N ARG A 226 5.95 -4.99 -25.53
CA ARG A 226 5.00 -5.08 -26.63
C ARG A 226 3.69 -4.36 -26.34
N LEU A 227 3.12 -4.55 -25.15
CA LEU A 227 1.94 -3.80 -24.73
C LEU A 227 2.21 -2.29 -24.76
N THR A 228 3.42 -1.87 -24.36
CA THR A 228 3.82 -0.45 -24.40
C THR A 228 3.82 0.09 -25.83
N GLU A 229 4.32 -0.67 -26.80
CA GLU A 229 4.30 -0.32 -28.23
C GLU A 229 2.88 -0.21 -28.77
N LEU A 230 2.04 -1.21 -28.49
CA LEU A 230 0.64 -1.23 -28.95
C LEU A 230 -0.13 0.00 -28.49
N VAL A 231 0.16 0.50 -27.29
CA VAL A 231 -0.55 1.66 -26.73
C VAL A 231 0.07 3.01 -27.05
N ALA A 232 1.27 3.07 -27.63
CA ALA A 232 2.01 4.32 -27.81
C ALA A 232 1.40 5.23 -28.90
N SER A 233 0.80 4.65 -29.94
CA SER A 233 0.31 5.41 -31.11
C SER A 233 -1.07 4.96 -31.58
N ALA A 234 -1.80 4.22 -30.74
CA ALA A 234 -3.13 3.73 -31.07
C ALA A 234 -4.24 4.64 -30.55
N LYS A 235 -5.37 4.63 -31.24
CA LYS A 235 -6.65 5.00 -30.64
C LYS A 235 -7.02 3.92 -29.62
N LEU A 236 -7.02 4.29 -28.34
CA LEU A 236 -7.28 3.34 -27.26
C LEU A 236 -8.72 3.44 -26.79
N GLU A 237 -9.29 2.27 -26.51
CA GLU A 237 -10.61 2.13 -25.90
C GLU A 237 -10.52 1.10 -24.77
N LEU A 238 -11.12 1.41 -23.62
CA LEU A 238 -11.20 0.52 -22.48
C LEU A 238 -12.66 0.17 -22.22
N GLN A 239 -12.95 -1.12 -22.14
CA GLN A 239 -14.25 -1.63 -21.74
C GLN A 239 -14.13 -2.20 -20.33
N MET A 240 -14.76 -1.55 -19.35
CA MET A 240 -14.81 -2.08 -17.99
C MET A 240 -15.84 -3.22 -17.91
N VAL A 241 -15.46 -4.33 -17.29
CA VAL A 241 -16.32 -5.50 -17.12
C VAL A 241 -16.28 -5.99 -15.67
N PRO A 242 -17.35 -6.68 -15.21
CA PRO A 242 -17.31 -7.36 -13.92
C PRO A 242 -16.15 -8.36 -13.88
N CYS A 243 -15.44 -8.40 -12.75
CA CYS A 243 -14.48 -9.48 -12.53
C CYS A 243 -15.22 -10.80 -12.27
N SER A 244 -14.57 -11.93 -12.62
CA SER A 244 -15.03 -13.28 -12.29
C SER A 244 -14.90 -13.59 -10.80
N CYS A 245 -15.76 -12.96 -10.01
CA CYS A 245 -15.72 -12.97 -8.56
C CYS A 245 -16.91 -13.73 -7.94
N PRO A 246 -16.71 -14.40 -6.80
CA PRO A 246 -17.83 -14.80 -5.96
C PRO A 246 -18.69 -13.58 -5.56
N PRO A 247 -20.01 -13.74 -5.40
CA PRO A 247 -20.90 -12.65 -5.03
C PRO A 247 -20.41 -11.88 -3.79
N GLY A 248 -20.40 -10.55 -3.87
CA GLY A 248 -20.00 -9.66 -2.77
C GLY A 248 -18.50 -9.60 -2.48
N THR A 249 -17.64 -10.16 -3.35
CA THR A 249 -16.17 -10.14 -3.16
C THR A 249 -15.43 -9.23 -4.13
N GLU A 250 -16.11 -8.71 -5.15
CA GLU A 250 -15.52 -7.78 -6.13
C GLU A 250 -14.97 -6.52 -5.44
N GLY A 251 -13.79 -6.06 -5.89
CA GLY A 251 -13.07 -4.94 -5.27
C GLY A 251 -12.38 -5.27 -3.93
N THR A 252 -12.50 -6.49 -3.42
CA THR A 252 -11.77 -6.93 -2.22
C THR A 252 -10.55 -7.77 -2.58
N ASP A 253 -9.57 -7.88 -1.68
CA ASP A 253 -8.39 -8.72 -1.91
C ASP A 253 -8.72 -10.22 -2.08
N ARG A 254 -9.95 -10.65 -1.73
CA ARG A 254 -10.41 -12.04 -1.92
C ARG A 254 -10.73 -12.38 -3.38
N CYS A 255 -10.98 -11.37 -4.22
CA CYS A 255 -11.16 -11.57 -5.65
C CYS A 255 -10.18 -10.70 -6.43
N ASN A 256 -9.36 -11.33 -7.27
CA ASN A 256 -8.44 -10.64 -8.16
C ASN A 256 -7.53 -9.61 -7.43
N TYR A 257 -7.25 -9.83 -6.14
CA TYR A 257 -6.48 -8.91 -5.28
C TYR A 257 -7.06 -7.48 -5.24
N GLY A 258 -8.38 -7.35 -5.39
CA GLY A 258 -9.09 -6.07 -5.40
C GLY A 258 -8.90 -5.24 -6.68
N ARG A 259 -8.29 -5.82 -7.74
CA ARG A 259 -8.19 -5.17 -9.05
C ARG A 259 -9.56 -5.10 -9.71
N SER A 260 -9.75 -4.05 -10.49
CA SER A 260 -10.84 -3.98 -11.47
C SER A 260 -10.54 -4.85 -12.68
N CYS A 261 -11.54 -5.15 -13.51
CA CYS A 261 -11.39 -5.96 -14.73
C CYS A 261 -11.84 -5.19 -15.97
N GLY A 262 -11.18 -5.43 -17.10
CA GLY A 262 -11.53 -4.77 -18.35
C GLY A 262 -10.92 -5.44 -19.57
N HIS A 263 -11.33 -4.99 -20.75
CA HIS A 263 -10.71 -5.28 -22.03
C HIS A 263 -10.12 -4.00 -22.60
N LEU A 264 -8.86 -4.06 -23.05
CA LEU A 264 -8.18 -2.93 -23.67
C LEU A 264 -8.06 -3.16 -25.17
N PHE A 265 -8.46 -2.17 -25.94
CA PHE A 265 -8.42 -2.18 -27.39
C PHE A 265 -7.47 -1.11 -27.90
N ALA A 266 -6.66 -1.46 -28.90
CA ALA A 266 -5.79 -0.57 -29.63
C ALA A 266 -6.19 -0.61 -31.11
N ASN A 267 -6.64 0.52 -31.66
CA ASN A 267 -7.16 0.62 -33.03
C ASN A 267 -8.28 -0.39 -33.32
N GLY A 268 -9.13 -0.66 -32.33
CA GLY A 268 -10.25 -1.61 -32.42
C GLY A 268 -9.89 -3.08 -32.19
N GLN A 269 -8.60 -3.43 -32.13
CA GLN A 269 -8.13 -4.79 -31.85
C GLN A 269 -7.86 -4.97 -30.35
N GLU A 270 -8.28 -6.09 -29.77
CA GLU A 270 -8.02 -6.39 -28.36
C GLU A 270 -6.53 -6.71 -28.15
N VAL A 271 -5.91 -6.05 -27.16
CA VAL A 271 -4.47 -6.24 -26.91
C VAL A 271 -4.13 -7.66 -26.46
N GLY A 272 -5.07 -8.33 -25.78
CA GLY A 272 -4.90 -9.72 -25.33
C GLY A 272 -4.70 -10.68 -26.49
N ASP A 273 -5.51 -10.55 -27.55
CA ASP A 273 -5.43 -11.40 -28.75
C ASP A 273 -4.10 -11.21 -29.48
N VAL A 274 -3.63 -9.97 -29.59
CA VAL A 274 -2.32 -9.66 -30.17
C VAL A 274 -1.22 -10.37 -29.39
N LEU A 275 -1.19 -10.19 -28.06
CA LEU A 275 -0.16 -10.79 -27.21
C LEU A 275 -0.21 -12.33 -27.23
N ILE A 276 -1.39 -12.94 -27.30
CA ILE A 276 -1.52 -14.40 -27.46
C ILE A 276 -0.96 -14.83 -28.82
N SER A 277 -1.37 -14.17 -29.91
CA SER A 277 -0.93 -14.53 -31.27
C SER A 277 0.58 -14.41 -31.47
N GLU A 278 1.23 -13.48 -30.75
CA GLU A 278 2.68 -13.28 -30.78
C GLU A 278 3.44 -14.18 -29.78
N GLY A 279 2.75 -15.07 -29.05
CA GLY A 279 3.36 -15.97 -28.08
C GLY A 279 3.89 -15.27 -26.82
N LEU A 280 3.36 -14.08 -26.50
CA LEU A 280 3.72 -13.27 -25.34
C LEU A 280 2.74 -13.41 -24.17
N ALA A 281 1.62 -14.10 -24.41
CA ALA A 281 0.60 -14.42 -23.42
C ALA A 281 -0.06 -15.77 -23.75
N VAL A 282 -0.88 -16.27 -22.83
CA VAL A 282 -1.70 -17.47 -23.03
C VAL A 282 -3.16 -17.18 -22.75
N PRO A 283 -4.12 -17.87 -23.41
CA PRO A 283 -5.53 -17.74 -23.07
C PRO A 283 -5.81 -18.05 -21.60
N PHE A 284 -6.66 -17.25 -20.97
CA PHE A 284 -7.08 -17.45 -19.58
C PHE A 284 -8.56 -17.05 -19.45
N ILE A 285 -9.42 -18.04 -19.66
CA ILE A 285 -10.86 -17.86 -19.69
C ILE A 285 -11.43 -18.20 -18.32
N CYS A 286 -12.08 -17.22 -17.70
CA CYS A 286 -12.77 -17.38 -16.44
C CYS A 286 -14.28 -17.59 -16.65
N GLY A 287 -14.94 -18.22 -15.68
CA GLY A 287 -16.40 -18.28 -15.62
C GLY A 287 -16.98 -16.98 -15.05
N SER A 288 -18.28 -17.00 -14.74
CA SER A 288 -18.98 -15.82 -14.20
C SER A 288 -18.51 -15.43 -12.79
N THR A 289 -18.16 -16.41 -11.96
CA THR A 289 -17.87 -16.18 -10.53
C THR A 289 -16.53 -16.74 -10.07
N SER A 290 -15.77 -17.39 -10.96
CA SER A 290 -14.46 -17.95 -10.63
C SER A 290 -13.60 -18.13 -11.86
N CYS A 291 -12.29 -18.22 -11.65
CA CYS A 291 -11.30 -18.54 -12.68
C CYS A 291 -10.68 -19.92 -12.40
N PRO A 292 -10.24 -20.65 -13.43
CA PRO A 292 -9.37 -21.80 -13.22
C PRO A 292 -8.02 -21.38 -12.63
N ALA A 293 -7.18 -22.36 -12.28
CA ALA A 293 -5.81 -22.08 -11.89
C ALA A 293 -5.09 -21.27 -12.98
N THR A 294 -4.44 -20.17 -12.59
CA THR A 294 -3.79 -19.27 -13.55
C THR A 294 -2.71 -20.04 -14.32
N PRO A 295 -2.81 -20.11 -15.66
CA PRO A 295 -1.85 -20.83 -16.47
C PRO A 295 -0.49 -20.13 -16.45
N ARG A 296 0.56 -20.86 -16.11
CA ARG A 296 1.95 -20.38 -16.11
C ARG A 296 2.90 -21.41 -16.75
N PRO A 297 2.84 -21.60 -18.08
CA PRO A 297 3.57 -22.66 -18.78
C PRO A 297 5.04 -22.31 -19.07
N TRP A 298 5.57 -21.20 -18.54
CA TRP A 298 6.87 -20.65 -18.93
C TRP A 298 8.05 -21.14 -18.11
N CYS A 299 7.77 -21.79 -16.98
CA CYS A 299 8.79 -22.42 -16.15
C CYS A 299 8.71 -23.94 -16.32
N ALA A 300 9.88 -24.59 -16.29
CA ALA A 300 9.92 -26.04 -16.22
C ALA A 300 9.19 -26.51 -14.94
N PRO A 301 8.46 -27.64 -15.00
CA PRO A 301 7.76 -28.22 -13.86
C PRO A 301 8.72 -28.67 -12.74
#